data_AF-A0A1Y0N2I3-F1
#
_entry.id   AF-A0A1Y0N2I3-F1
#
_cell.length_a   1.000
_cell.length_b   1.000
_cell.length_c   1.000
_cell.angle_alpha   90.00
_cell.angle_beta   90.00
_cell.angle_gamma   90.00
#
_symmetry.space_group_name_H-M   'P 1'
#
loop_
_entity.id
_entity.type
_entity.pdbx_description
1 polymer ?
#
loop_
_entity_poly.entity_id
_entity_poly.type
_entity_poly.pdbx_seq_one_letter_code
_entity_poly.pdbx_strand_id
1 'polypeptide(L)'
;MGNMVFTGLTMQNVRVPLYMAFFQQRACIDAPMEVEPMGSMKGFIFSNITCKFEKVAEKCAAYKEKITSKNSLIFISGLPGHNIEDVLFQNVFLETNGGAIKKDFENVEVPELDLKYLNDWWAGIYTYDRDSIVVPASGIYARHIRGLKLDNVITSTRNPDERLPIVIVDGN
;
A
#
# COMPACT_ATOMS: atom_id res chain seq x y z
N MET A 1 -8.38 -15.59 -1.54
CA MET A 1 -8.86 -14.72 -0.46
C MET A 1 -9.96 -13.81 -1.00
N GLY A 2 -11.06 -13.60 -0.28
CA GLY A 2 -12.11 -12.72 -0.80
C GLY A 2 -13.37 -12.68 0.04
N ASN A 3 -14.33 -11.85 -0.41
CA ASN A 3 -15.63 -11.61 0.23
C ASN A 3 -15.50 -11.08 1.67
N MET A 4 -14.75 -10.01 1.84
CA MET A 4 -14.46 -9.42 3.15
C MET A 4 -14.96 -7.99 3.24
N VAL A 5 -15.47 -7.64 4.42
CA VAL A 5 -15.97 -6.30 4.73
C VAL A 5 -15.22 -5.76 5.95
N PHE A 6 -14.65 -4.57 5.79
CA PHE A 6 -14.00 -3.81 6.85
C PHE A 6 -14.76 -2.51 7.04
N THR A 7 -15.35 -2.29 8.22
CA THR A 7 -16.16 -1.10 8.46
C THR A 7 -16.01 -0.52 9.86
N GLY A 8 -16.15 0.81 9.97
CA GLY A 8 -16.19 1.51 11.24
C GLY A 8 -14.85 1.59 11.96
N LEU A 9 -13.76 1.76 11.20
CA LEU A 9 -12.40 1.82 11.74
C LEU A 9 -11.94 3.26 11.90
N THR A 10 -11.40 3.59 13.08
CA THR A 10 -10.69 4.85 13.32
C THR A 10 -9.26 4.54 13.70
N MET A 11 -8.32 5.12 12.95
CA MET A 11 -6.89 4.90 13.04
C MET A 11 -6.17 6.20 13.38
N GLN A 12 -5.07 6.08 14.13
CA GLN A 12 -4.20 7.21 14.46
C GLN A 12 -2.75 6.81 14.22
N ASN A 13 -2.00 7.68 13.53
CA ASN A 13 -0.57 7.51 13.25
C ASN A 13 -0.24 6.17 12.55
N VAL A 14 -1.19 5.66 11.76
CA VAL A 14 -0.96 4.46 10.94
C VAL A 14 -0.28 4.89 9.65
N ARG A 15 0.83 4.22 9.35
CA ARG A 15 1.72 4.59 8.25
C ARG A 15 1.07 4.40 6.88
N VAL A 16 0.51 3.21 6.66
CA VAL A 16 -0.25 2.84 5.45
C VAL A 16 -1.54 2.19 5.95
N PRO A 17 -2.61 2.99 6.15
CA PRO A 17 -3.83 2.51 6.78
C PRO A 17 -4.54 1.41 5.99
N LEU A 18 -4.41 1.40 4.67
CA LEU A 18 -5.01 0.36 3.82
C LEU A 18 -3.92 -0.20 2.90
N TYR A 19 -3.48 -1.42 3.20
CA TYR A 19 -2.44 -2.13 2.46
C TYR A 19 -3.00 -3.45 1.92
N MET A 20 -2.96 -3.61 0.60
CA MET A 20 -3.39 -4.80 -0.11
C MET A 20 -2.26 -5.22 -1.07
N ALA A 21 -1.59 -6.31 -0.77
CA ALA A 21 -0.61 -6.89 -1.67
C ALA A 21 -0.96 -8.35 -1.93
N PHE A 22 -1.06 -8.71 -3.21
CA PHE A 22 -1.25 -10.09 -3.64
C PHE A 22 0.06 -10.56 -4.27
N PHE A 23 0.82 -11.31 -3.49
CA PHE A 23 2.16 -11.76 -3.82
C PHE A 23 2.32 -13.26 -3.55
N GLN A 24 3.34 -13.84 -4.17
CA GLN A 24 3.76 -15.22 -3.95
C GLN A 24 4.98 -15.19 -3.02
N GLN A 25 4.91 -15.80 -1.83
CA GLN A 25 6.06 -15.90 -0.94
C GLN A 25 5.91 -17.02 0.09
N ARG A 26 7.03 -17.55 0.56
CA ARG A 26 7.09 -18.40 1.75
C ARG A 26 7.21 -17.56 3.03
N ALA A 27 6.11 -17.40 3.73
CA ALA A 27 6.04 -16.76 5.05
C ALA A 27 6.23 -17.76 6.21
N CYS A 28 7.05 -18.80 6.02
CA CYS A 28 7.22 -19.88 7.00
C CYS A 28 8.61 -20.52 6.88
N ILE A 29 9.24 -20.74 8.04
CA ILE A 29 10.57 -21.36 8.16
C ILE A 29 10.53 -22.84 7.71
N ASP A 30 9.43 -23.54 8.02
CA ASP A 30 9.30 -24.99 7.82
C ASP A 30 8.44 -25.39 6.61
N ALA A 31 8.06 -24.43 5.75
CA ALA A 31 7.31 -24.74 4.54
C ALA A 31 8.19 -25.50 3.50
N PRO A 32 7.60 -26.30 2.60
CA PRO A 32 8.29 -26.85 1.44
C PRO A 32 8.99 -25.76 0.62
N MET A 33 10.06 -26.12 -0.11
CA MET A 33 10.77 -25.18 -1.00
C MET A 33 9.93 -24.73 -2.20
N GLU A 34 9.00 -25.58 -2.63
CA GLU A 34 8.06 -25.25 -3.68
C GLU A 34 7.08 -24.18 -3.20
N VAL A 35 6.87 -23.16 -4.04
CA VAL A 35 5.94 -22.09 -3.74
C VAL A 35 4.59 -22.42 -4.37
N GLU A 36 3.56 -22.46 -3.54
CA GLU A 36 2.18 -22.73 -3.97
C GLU A 36 1.73 -21.76 -5.07
N PRO A 37 0.93 -22.22 -6.05
CA PRO A 37 0.42 -21.35 -7.11
C PRO A 37 -0.44 -20.23 -6.53
N MET A 38 -0.40 -19.07 -7.21
CA MET A 38 -1.22 -17.92 -6.87
C MET A 38 -2.71 -18.25 -7.02
N GLY A 39 -3.50 -17.97 -5.98
CA GLY A 39 -4.95 -18.11 -6.01
C GLY A 39 -5.66 -16.91 -6.66
N SER A 40 -6.75 -16.46 -6.04
CA SER A 40 -7.42 -15.19 -6.39
C SER A 40 -7.59 -14.30 -5.16
N MET A 41 -7.59 -12.98 -5.36
CA MET A 41 -7.86 -11.98 -4.33
C MET A 41 -8.99 -11.05 -4.80
N LYS A 42 -10.23 -11.28 -4.36
CA LYS A 42 -11.38 -10.51 -4.87
C LYS A 42 -12.53 -10.26 -3.90
N GLY A 43 -13.29 -9.19 -4.11
CA GLY A 43 -14.53 -8.90 -3.38
C GLY A 43 -14.26 -8.31 -2.01
N PHE A 44 -13.84 -7.05 -1.97
CA PHE A 44 -13.51 -6.33 -0.74
C PHE A 44 -14.34 -5.05 -0.64
N ILE A 45 -14.87 -4.81 0.57
CA ILE A 45 -15.55 -3.55 0.89
C ILE A 45 -14.86 -2.92 2.10
N PHE A 46 -14.42 -1.69 1.94
CA PHE A 46 -13.88 -0.84 2.99
C PHE A 46 -14.82 0.35 3.15
N SER A 47 -15.51 0.45 4.29
CA SER A 47 -16.51 1.50 4.50
C SER A 47 -16.37 2.23 5.83
N ASN A 48 -16.60 3.55 5.85
CA ASN A 48 -16.62 4.35 7.08
C ASN A 48 -15.30 4.22 7.86
N ILE A 49 -14.19 4.53 7.18
CA ILE A 49 -12.84 4.42 7.74
C ILE A 49 -12.23 5.82 7.84
N THR A 50 -11.65 6.12 9.00
CA THR A 50 -10.89 7.35 9.21
C THR A 50 -9.48 7.04 9.68
N CYS A 51 -8.49 7.78 9.17
CA CYS A 51 -7.12 7.75 9.67
C CYS A 51 -6.58 9.18 9.77
N LYS A 52 -6.11 9.56 10.96
CA LYS A 52 -5.43 10.84 11.17
C LYS A 52 -3.95 10.61 11.48
N PHE A 53 -3.10 11.54 11.03
CA PHE A 53 -1.67 11.45 11.25
C PHE A 53 -1.20 12.63 12.11
N GLU A 54 -1.06 12.43 13.42
CA GLU A 54 -0.73 13.50 14.37
C GLU A 54 0.78 13.66 14.60
N LYS A 55 1.51 12.56 14.81
CA LYS A 55 2.96 12.58 14.98
C LYS A 55 3.53 11.17 14.81
N VAL A 56 4.70 11.05 14.17
CA VAL A 56 5.49 9.82 14.28
C VAL A 56 5.96 9.70 15.73
N ALA A 57 5.61 8.61 16.41
CA ALA A 57 6.13 8.37 17.75
C ALA A 57 7.66 8.35 17.70
N GLU A 58 8.32 9.30 18.38
CA GLU A 58 9.78 9.49 18.39
C GLU A 58 10.56 8.24 18.85
N LYS A 59 9.89 7.33 19.56
CA LYS A 59 10.44 6.06 20.04
C LYS A 59 10.20 4.87 19.11
N CYS A 60 9.55 5.05 17.97
CA CYS A 60 9.34 3.96 17.02
C CYS A 60 10.68 3.54 16.42
N ALA A 61 11.04 2.25 16.52
CA ALA A 61 12.27 1.69 15.94
C ALA A 61 12.40 2.06 14.45
N ALA A 62 11.27 2.08 13.73
CA ALA A 62 11.16 2.54 12.35
C ALA A 62 11.80 3.92 12.08
N TYR A 63 11.64 4.88 13.00
CA TYR A 63 12.21 6.23 12.81
C TYR A 63 13.74 6.23 12.96
N LYS A 64 14.30 5.33 13.76
CA LYS A 64 15.76 5.13 13.89
C LYS A 64 16.35 4.39 12.67
N GLU A 65 15.52 3.65 11.94
CA GLU A 65 15.91 2.78 10.81
C GLU A 65 15.79 3.47 9.43
N LYS A 66 15.68 4.80 9.38
CA LYS A 66 15.55 5.60 8.13
C LYS A 66 14.31 5.28 7.28
N ILE A 67 13.26 4.77 7.90
CA ILE A 67 11.99 4.46 7.23
C ILE A 67 11.34 5.75 6.70
N THR A 68 10.83 5.71 5.47
CA THR A 68 10.28 6.92 4.83
C THR A 68 8.98 7.36 5.50
N SER A 69 8.87 8.66 5.78
CA SER A 69 7.61 9.30 6.17
C SER A 69 6.71 9.60 4.96
N LYS A 70 7.22 9.40 3.73
CA LYS A 70 6.58 9.74 2.45
C LYS A 70 5.72 8.58 1.94
N ASN A 71 4.69 8.21 2.69
CA ASN A 71 3.87 7.04 2.39
C ASN A 71 2.70 7.36 1.44
N SER A 72 2.23 6.34 0.71
CA SER A 72 0.88 6.32 0.13
C SER A 72 -0.09 5.80 1.19
N LEU A 73 -1.31 6.34 1.22
CA LEU A 73 -2.34 6.00 2.21
C LEU A 73 -3.06 4.69 1.90
N ILE A 74 -3.37 4.48 0.63
CA ILE A 74 -3.94 3.25 0.11
C ILE A 74 -2.92 2.67 -0.85
N PHE A 75 -2.42 1.48 -0.56
CA PHE A 75 -1.49 0.77 -1.42
C PHE A 75 -2.13 -0.53 -1.87
N ILE A 76 -2.27 -0.70 -3.18
CA ILE A 76 -2.80 -1.91 -3.80
C ILE A 76 -1.82 -2.41 -4.86
N SER A 77 -1.35 -3.65 -4.71
CA SER A 77 -0.48 -4.29 -5.69
C SER A 77 -0.88 -5.73 -5.88
N GLY A 78 -1.44 -6.06 -7.04
CA GLY A 78 -1.44 -7.44 -7.54
C GLY A 78 -0.07 -7.80 -8.14
N LEU A 79 -0.09 -8.86 -8.96
CA LEU A 79 1.02 -9.24 -9.84
C LEU A 79 0.50 -9.40 -11.28
N PRO A 80 1.36 -9.34 -12.31
CA PRO A 80 0.95 -9.60 -13.69
C PRO A 80 0.19 -10.93 -13.83
N GLY A 81 -1.02 -10.87 -14.40
CA GLY A 81 -1.91 -12.03 -14.54
C GLY A 81 -2.68 -12.42 -13.27
N HIS A 82 -2.42 -11.75 -12.15
CA HIS A 82 -3.04 -12.00 -10.84
C HIS A 82 -3.55 -10.70 -10.24
N ASN A 83 -4.59 -10.15 -10.86
CA ASN A 83 -5.18 -8.90 -10.40
C ASN A 83 -5.84 -9.07 -9.03
N ILE A 84 -5.81 -8.00 -8.24
CA ILE A 84 -6.75 -7.81 -7.14
C ILE A 84 -8.05 -7.30 -7.74
N GLU A 85 -9.18 -7.91 -7.41
CA GLU A 85 -10.45 -7.63 -8.10
C GLU A 85 -11.57 -7.17 -7.15
N ASP A 86 -12.50 -6.38 -7.68
CA ASP A 86 -13.75 -5.99 -7.01
C ASP A 86 -13.52 -5.35 -5.63
N VAL A 87 -12.85 -4.20 -5.62
CA VAL A 87 -12.53 -3.45 -4.40
C VAL A 87 -13.36 -2.17 -4.34
N LEU A 88 -14.16 -2.01 -3.29
CA LEU A 88 -14.94 -0.80 -3.01
C LEU A 88 -14.38 -0.09 -1.78
N PHE A 89 -14.03 1.19 -1.93
CA PHE A 89 -13.83 2.11 -0.82
C PHE A 89 -15.01 3.09 -0.76
N GLN A 90 -15.69 3.15 0.39
CA GLN A 90 -16.84 4.02 0.61
C GLN A 90 -16.70 4.84 1.90
N ASN A 91 -16.81 6.16 1.86
CA ASN A 91 -16.67 7.02 3.06
C ASN A 91 -15.34 6.78 3.80
N VAL A 92 -14.24 6.98 3.08
CA VAL A 92 -12.88 6.72 3.58
C VAL A 92 -12.11 8.03 3.62
N PHE A 93 -11.66 8.45 4.80
CA PHE A 93 -11.00 9.74 5.04
C PHE A 93 -9.64 9.52 5.69
N LEU A 94 -8.57 9.75 4.94
CA LEU A 94 -7.23 9.37 5.33
C LEU A 94 -6.27 10.55 5.22
N GLU A 95 -5.40 10.70 6.21
CA GLU A 95 -4.35 11.71 6.24
C GLU A 95 -3.00 11.04 6.47
N THR A 96 -1.96 11.49 5.74
CA THR A 96 -0.56 11.10 5.93
C THR A 96 0.32 12.33 6.15
N ASN A 97 1.58 12.10 6.51
CA ASN A 97 2.56 13.17 6.68
C ASN A 97 2.83 13.93 5.37
N GLY A 98 2.93 13.21 4.25
CA GLY A 98 3.38 13.75 2.96
C GLY A 98 4.82 14.23 2.96
N GLY A 99 5.14 15.24 2.15
CA GLY A 99 6.46 15.87 2.10
C GLY A 99 7.41 15.29 1.05
N ALA A 100 6.92 14.53 0.06
CA ALA A 100 7.75 14.13 -1.07
C ALA A 100 7.95 15.29 -2.05
N ILE A 101 9.18 15.44 -2.52
CA ILE A 101 9.58 16.33 -3.62
C ILE A 101 9.80 15.51 -4.89
N LYS A 102 9.78 16.15 -6.05
CA LYS A 102 9.90 15.52 -7.37
C LYS A 102 11.06 14.53 -7.43
N LYS A 103 12.24 14.91 -6.94
CA LYS A 103 13.44 14.06 -6.93
C LYS A 103 13.26 12.72 -6.19
N ASP A 104 12.34 12.65 -5.22
CA ASP A 104 12.11 11.42 -4.46
C ASP A 104 11.45 10.32 -5.29
N PHE A 105 10.63 10.69 -6.29
CA PHE A 105 9.80 9.75 -7.04
C PHE A 105 9.94 9.88 -8.57
N GLU A 106 10.69 10.88 -9.05
CA GLU A 106 10.98 11.05 -10.46
C GLU A 106 11.85 9.89 -10.95
N ASN A 107 11.35 9.15 -11.94
CA ASN A 107 11.93 7.92 -12.49
C ASN A 107 11.97 6.73 -11.53
N VAL A 108 11.16 6.73 -10.46
CA VAL A 108 11.00 5.55 -9.61
C VAL A 108 10.10 4.53 -10.32
N GLU A 109 10.68 3.39 -10.67
CA GLU A 109 9.94 2.19 -11.03
C GLU A 109 9.69 1.38 -9.76
N VAL A 110 8.42 1.20 -9.39
CA VAL A 110 8.06 0.44 -8.18
C VAL A 110 8.14 -1.06 -8.50
N PRO A 111 9.02 -1.83 -7.85
CA PRO A 111 9.20 -3.24 -8.15
C PRO A 111 7.92 -4.04 -7.92
N GLU A 112 7.72 -5.11 -8.70
CA GLU A 112 6.75 -6.15 -8.38
C GLU A 112 7.12 -6.81 -7.05
N LEU A 113 6.13 -7.08 -6.18
CA LEU A 113 6.34 -7.89 -4.98
C LEU A 113 6.40 -9.38 -5.37
N ASP A 114 7.23 -9.71 -6.36
CA ASP A 114 7.44 -11.07 -6.84
C ASP A 114 8.57 -11.76 -6.05
N LEU A 115 8.74 -13.07 -6.26
CA LEU A 115 9.78 -13.85 -5.57
C LEU A 115 11.19 -13.29 -5.79
N LYS A 116 11.46 -12.71 -6.97
CA LYS A 116 12.78 -12.17 -7.33
C LYS A 116 13.10 -10.92 -6.52
N TYR A 117 12.15 -9.99 -6.43
CA TYR A 117 12.33 -8.75 -5.68
C TYR A 117 12.29 -8.98 -4.17
N LEU A 118 11.38 -9.84 -3.70
CA LEU A 118 11.28 -10.18 -2.30
C LEU A 118 12.51 -10.93 -1.79
N ASN A 119 13.09 -11.82 -2.61
CA ASN A 119 14.33 -12.55 -2.32
C ASN A 119 14.32 -13.17 -0.90
N ASP A 120 13.36 -14.08 -0.67
CA ASP A 120 13.10 -14.74 0.63
C ASP A 120 12.78 -13.79 1.80
N TRP A 121 12.40 -12.53 1.52
CA TRP A 121 11.99 -11.55 2.53
C TRP A 121 10.48 -11.29 2.56
N TRP A 122 10.01 -10.61 3.59
CA TRP A 122 8.61 -10.21 3.73
C TRP A 122 8.17 -9.25 2.63
N ALA A 123 6.98 -9.47 2.08
CA ALA A 123 6.32 -8.45 1.27
C ALA A 123 5.78 -7.34 2.18
N GLY A 124 5.99 -6.09 1.78
CA GLY A 124 5.58 -4.97 2.60
C GLY A 124 6.20 -3.67 2.14
N ILE A 125 5.67 -2.58 2.69
CA ILE A 125 6.23 -1.23 2.51
C ILE A 125 7.66 -1.15 3.06
N TYR A 126 8.00 -1.96 4.08
CA TYR A 126 9.36 -2.06 4.62
C TYR A 126 10.40 -2.50 3.59
N THR A 127 10.02 -3.31 2.61
CA THR A 127 10.91 -3.75 1.52
C THR A 127 11.28 -2.57 0.63
N TYR A 128 10.32 -1.67 0.37
CA TYR A 128 10.58 -0.42 -0.33
C TYR A 128 11.44 0.53 0.48
N ASP A 129 11.27 0.60 1.81
CA ASP A 129 12.16 1.43 2.66
C ASP A 129 13.61 0.96 2.61
N ARG A 130 13.83 -0.35 2.72
CA ARG A 130 15.17 -0.96 2.62
C ARG A 130 15.88 -0.50 1.34
N ASP A 131 15.12 -0.43 0.25
CA ASP A 131 15.63 -0.08 -1.07
C ASP A 131 15.48 1.42 -1.40
N SER A 132 15.07 2.23 -0.41
CA SER A 132 14.86 3.68 -0.54
C SER A 132 13.88 4.09 -1.65
N ILE A 133 12.85 3.28 -1.87
CA ILE A 133 11.82 3.49 -2.89
C ILE A 133 10.66 4.30 -2.32
N VAL A 134 10.40 5.47 -2.91
CA VAL A 134 9.23 6.29 -2.58
C VAL A 134 8.13 6.01 -3.61
N VAL A 135 7.03 5.43 -3.15
CA VAL A 135 5.87 5.15 -4.00
C VAL A 135 5.34 6.47 -4.58
N PRO A 136 5.12 6.58 -5.90
CA PRO A 136 4.84 7.84 -6.59
C PRO A 136 3.39 8.35 -6.43
N ALA A 137 2.73 8.02 -5.32
CA ALA A 137 1.42 8.56 -4.98
C ALA A 137 1.37 9.03 -3.51
N SER A 138 0.73 10.16 -3.24
CA SER A 138 0.51 10.65 -1.87
C SER A 138 -0.74 10.04 -1.21
N GLY A 139 -1.76 9.72 -2.00
CA GLY A 139 -3.01 9.10 -1.54
C GLY A 139 -3.12 7.63 -1.90
N ILE A 140 -3.50 7.33 -3.15
CA ILE A 140 -3.80 5.98 -3.63
C ILE A 140 -2.76 5.57 -4.67
N TYR A 141 -2.08 4.46 -4.43
CA TYR A 141 -1.28 3.76 -5.42
C TYR A 141 -1.93 2.41 -5.72
N ALA A 142 -2.21 2.14 -6.99
CA ALA A 142 -2.78 0.86 -7.41
C ALA A 142 -2.09 0.33 -8.68
N ARG A 143 -1.93 -0.99 -8.74
CA ARG A 143 -1.48 -1.75 -9.92
C ARG A 143 -2.04 -3.15 -9.88
N HIS A 144 -2.15 -3.77 -11.05
CA HIS A 144 -2.76 -5.08 -11.27
C HIS A 144 -4.10 -5.15 -10.54
N ILE A 145 -4.95 -4.16 -10.80
CA ILE A 145 -6.28 -4.06 -10.18
C ILE A 145 -7.37 -4.09 -11.24
N ARG A 146 -8.51 -4.70 -10.90
CA ARG A 146 -9.71 -4.69 -11.76
C ARG A 146 -10.95 -4.40 -10.95
N GLY A 147 -11.69 -3.37 -11.33
CA GLY A 147 -12.94 -3.01 -10.67
C GLY A 147 -12.72 -2.27 -9.35
N LEU A 148 -11.76 -1.35 -9.31
CA LEU A 148 -11.60 -0.41 -8.20
C LEU A 148 -12.72 0.63 -8.23
N LYS A 149 -13.49 0.72 -7.14
CA LYS A 149 -14.56 1.72 -6.97
C LYS A 149 -14.25 2.60 -5.78
N LEU A 150 -14.25 3.91 -6.02
CA LEU A 150 -14.06 4.93 -4.99
C LEU A 150 -15.34 5.74 -4.87
N ASP A 151 -15.96 5.70 -3.69
CA ASP A 151 -17.14 6.50 -3.35
C ASP A 151 -16.83 7.30 -2.08
N ASN A 152 -16.84 8.63 -2.19
CA ASN A 152 -16.53 9.53 -1.06
C ASN A 152 -15.21 9.17 -0.35
N VAL A 153 -14.13 9.14 -1.11
CA VAL A 153 -12.77 8.88 -0.61
C VAL A 153 -11.97 10.19 -0.62
N ILE A 154 -11.44 10.57 0.54
CA ILE A 154 -10.63 11.78 0.71
C ILE A 154 -9.27 11.38 1.27
N THR A 155 -8.22 11.74 0.55
CA THR A 155 -6.83 11.62 1.01
C THR A 155 -6.18 12.98 1.13
N SER A 156 -5.51 13.26 2.24
CA SER A 156 -4.76 14.50 2.46
C SER A 156 -3.35 14.27 2.97
N THR A 157 -2.50 15.28 2.79
CA THR A 157 -1.16 15.33 3.37
C THR A 157 -1.03 16.54 4.31
N ARG A 158 -0.23 16.39 5.37
CA ARG A 158 0.04 17.50 6.30
C ARG A 158 1.07 18.48 5.79
N ASN A 159 2.05 17.98 5.04
CA ASN A 159 3.06 18.80 4.37
C ASN A 159 2.76 18.83 2.86
N PRO A 160 3.18 19.90 2.16
CA PRO A 160 3.15 19.93 0.70
C PRO A 160 3.83 18.68 0.13
N ASP A 161 3.17 18.00 -0.79
CA ASP A 161 3.64 16.78 -1.41
C ASP A 161 3.48 16.92 -2.92
N GLU A 162 4.56 16.74 -3.67
CA GLU A 162 4.58 16.93 -5.12
C GLU A 162 4.08 15.69 -5.89
N ARG A 163 3.81 14.57 -5.20
CA ARG A 163 3.23 13.38 -5.82
C ARG A 163 1.76 13.60 -6.13
N LEU A 164 1.30 12.95 -7.21
CA LEU A 164 -0.12 12.87 -7.52
C LEU A 164 -0.87 12.19 -6.37
N PRO A 165 -2.11 12.64 -6.07
CA PRO A 165 -2.92 12.02 -5.02
C PRO A 165 -3.33 10.59 -5.39
N ILE A 166 -3.50 10.28 -6.68
CA ILE A 166 -3.88 8.96 -7.18
C ILE A 166 -2.97 8.59 -8.35
N VAL A 167 -2.39 7.40 -8.29
CA VAL A 167 -1.67 6.77 -9.41
C VAL A 167 -2.20 5.34 -9.57
N ILE A 168 -2.67 5.05 -10.78
CA ILE A 168 -3.04 3.70 -11.22
C ILE A 168 -2.09 3.35 -12.37
N VAL A 169 -1.23 2.35 -12.18
CA VAL A 169 -0.22 1.96 -13.17
C VAL A 169 -0.86 1.17 -14.30
N ASP A 170 -1.54 0.09 -13.94
CA ASP A 170 -2.33 -0.76 -14.82
C ASP A 170 -3.57 -1.25 -14.06
N GLY A 171 -4.74 -1.14 -14.70
CA GLY A 171 -6.02 -1.49 -14.09
C GLY A 171 -7.10 -0.44 -14.27
N ASN A 172 -8.29 -0.75 -13.73
CA ASN A 172 -9.47 0.10 -13.76
C ASN A 172 -10.32 0.02 -12.50
#